data_AF-X1BMN0-F1
#
_entry.id   AF-X1BMN0-F1
#
_cell.length_a   1.000
_cell.length_b   1.000
_cell.length_c   1.000
_cell.angle_alpha   90.00
_cell.angle_beta   90.00
_cell.angle_gamma   90.00
#
_symmetry.space_group_name_H-M   'P 1'
#
loop_
_entity.id
_entity.type
_entity.pdbx_description
1 polymer ?
#
loop_
_entity_poly.entity_id
_entity_poly.type
_entity_poly.pdbx_seq_one_letter_code
_entity_poly.pdbx_strand_id
1 'polypeptide(L)'
;RDQDKQQHIESEIKDTMLTPEYIKNFNSRILVSIDIKDQYLEPEEFQRTIEKKLNSVTEVQKDSYRDVFDFFTEIYTKDDDFVSAETRPPTSGKGLAYVVEAALAYCNDSKKLDTPKRSRDVLSRFVNRTPKLRDSADCAITKAVQSVNWKNYKLDVYDNNLPKGPIKLLVNISGPYVHLMFKSQSKNALAEDEDLLKEIKFCLEAIGRRLRVYLNRRANIRKSEKRAGLIEKYIPIFVQSAYNIVSQGEGKYKGKISEKELEDLMRNAIGVKVPPKIKEKK
;
A
#
# COMPACT_ATOMS: atom_id res chain seq x y z
N ARG A 1 -27.06 -2.70 5.57
CA ARG A 1 -25.63 -2.29 5.55
C ARG A 1 -24.83 -2.88 6.69
N ASP A 2 -25.22 -2.72 7.96
CA ASP A 2 -24.53 -3.40 9.08
C ASP A 2 -25.00 -4.86 9.26
N GLN A 3 -26.27 -5.16 8.98
CA GLN A 3 -26.79 -6.53 8.98
C GLN A 3 -26.18 -7.41 7.86
N ASP A 4 -25.94 -6.86 6.67
CA ASP A 4 -25.30 -7.59 5.56
C ASP A 4 -23.81 -7.91 5.86
N LYS A 5 -23.13 -7.05 6.62
CA LYS A 5 -21.75 -7.29 7.08
C LYS A 5 -21.68 -8.36 8.17
N GLN A 6 -22.64 -8.38 9.10
CA GLN A 6 -22.74 -9.43 10.11
C GLN A 6 -23.05 -10.81 9.48
N GLN A 7 -23.94 -10.86 8.48
CA GLN A 7 -24.23 -12.09 7.76
C GLN A 7 -23.04 -12.62 6.95
N HIS A 8 -22.25 -11.73 6.34
CA HIS A 8 -21.01 -12.11 5.64
C HIS A 8 -19.94 -12.66 6.59
N ILE A 9 -19.76 -12.02 7.76
CA ILE A 9 -18.82 -12.48 8.80
C ILE A 9 -19.28 -13.83 9.39
N GLU A 10 -20.58 -14.02 9.63
CA GLU A 10 -21.13 -15.31 10.08
C GLU A 10 -20.98 -16.42 9.02
N SER A 11 -21.03 -16.09 7.72
CA SER A 11 -20.76 -17.06 6.64
C SER A 11 -19.29 -17.46 6.55
N GLU A 12 -18.36 -16.52 6.73
CA GLU A 12 -16.91 -16.82 6.74
C GLU A 12 -16.48 -17.62 7.99
N ILE A 13 -17.12 -17.37 9.14
CA ILE A 13 -16.90 -18.16 10.37
C ILE A 13 -17.44 -19.59 10.21
N LYS A 14 -18.51 -19.80 9.43
CA LYS A 14 -19.03 -21.15 9.13
C LYS A 14 -18.09 -21.96 8.23
N ASP A 15 -17.38 -21.32 7.31
CA ASP A 15 -16.39 -22.00 6.45
C ASP A 15 -15.05 -22.27 7.19
N THR A 16 -14.81 -21.61 8.32
CA THR A 16 -13.67 -21.91 9.22
C THR A 16 -14.01 -22.88 10.36
N MET A 17 -15.29 -23.23 10.54
CA MET A 17 -15.69 -24.29 11.47
C MET A 17 -15.22 -25.63 10.92
N LEU A 18 -14.15 -26.16 11.51
CA LEU A 18 -13.69 -27.53 11.34
C LEU A 18 -14.89 -28.46 11.38
N THR A 19 -15.26 -29.06 10.25
CA THR A 19 -16.40 -29.95 10.20
C THR A 19 -16.13 -31.14 11.13
N PRO A 20 -17.14 -31.65 11.87
CA PRO A 20 -16.96 -32.81 12.75
C PRO A 20 -16.34 -34.02 12.01
N GLU A 21 -16.61 -34.11 10.72
CA GLU A 21 -16.07 -35.12 9.81
C GLU A 21 -14.57 -34.93 9.53
N TYR A 22 -14.11 -33.68 9.37
CA TYR A 22 -12.68 -33.38 9.27
C TYR A 22 -11.95 -33.74 10.56
N ILE A 23 -12.51 -33.39 11.71
CA ILE A 23 -11.94 -33.74 13.03
C ILE A 23 -11.87 -35.27 13.18
N LYS A 24 -12.92 -35.99 12.79
CA LYS A 24 -12.95 -37.45 12.83
C LYS A 24 -11.91 -38.09 11.91
N ASN A 25 -11.71 -37.57 10.71
CA ASN A 25 -10.71 -38.05 9.76
C ASN A 25 -9.28 -37.71 10.21
N PHE A 26 -9.08 -36.54 10.80
CA PHE A 26 -7.80 -36.14 11.36
C PHE A 26 -7.43 -37.02 12.57
N ASN A 27 -8.37 -37.21 13.49
CA ASN A 27 -8.18 -38.07 14.66
C ASN A 27 -7.97 -39.53 14.25
N SER A 28 -8.68 -40.05 13.25
CA SER A 28 -8.46 -41.42 12.78
C SER A 28 -7.06 -41.60 12.20
N ARG A 29 -6.52 -40.60 11.49
CA ARG A 29 -5.15 -40.64 10.97
C ARG A 29 -4.08 -40.64 12.07
N ILE A 30 -4.33 -39.92 13.16
CA ILE A 30 -3.45 -39.92 14.35
C ILE A 30 -3.52 -41.26 15.06
N LEU A 31 -4.73 -41.79 15.25
CA LEU A 31 -4.95 -43.05 15.98
C LEU A 31 -4.47 -44.28 15.21
N VAL A 32 -4.50 -44.27 13.88
CA VAL A 32 -3.95 -45.36 13.05
C VAL A 32 -2.42 -45.48 13.20
N SER A 33 -1.72 -44.39 13.51
CA SER A 33 -0.28 -44.43 13.78
C SER A 33 0.09 -44.91 15.19
N ILE A 34 -0.89 -45.23 16.03
CA ILE A 34 -0.68 -45.70 17.41
C ILE A 34 -1.07 -47.17 17.48
N ASP A 35 -0.13 -48.06 17.82
CA ASP A 35 -0.47 -49.44 18.13
C ASP A 35 -0.99 -49.52 19.57
N ILE A 36 -2.30 -49.69 19.72
CA ILE A 36 -3.00 -49.66 21.02
C ILE A 36 -2.64 -50.89 21.88
N LYS A 37 -2.03 -51.93 21.29
CA LYS A 37 -1.67 -53.16 22.00
C LYS A 37 -0.39 -53.06 22.82
N ASP A 38 0.50 -52.12 22.49
CA ASP A 38 1.70 -51.87 23.27
C ASP A 38 1.37 -50.93 24.43
N GLN A 39 1.54 -51.41 25.67
CA GLN A 39 1.24 -50.65 26.89
C GLN A 39 2.20 -49.47 27.14
N TYR A 40 3.18 -49.25 26.26
CA TYR A 40 4.15 -48.15 26.34
C TYR A 40 4.01 -47.24 25.13
N LEU A 41 3.42 -46.06 25.36
CA LEU A 41 3.41 -44.96 24.41
C LEU A 41 4.48 -43.95 24.84
N GLU A 42 5.60 -43.89 24.11
CA GLU A 42 6.65 -42.90 24.37
C GLU A 42 6.14 -41.49 23.97
N PRO A 43 6.03 -40.53 24.90
CA PRO A 43 5.44 -39.22 24.63
C PRO A 43 6.19 -38.42 23.54
N GLU A 44 7.50 -38.61 23.42
CA GLU A 44 8.33 -37.91 22.44
C GLU A 44 8.05 -38.36 21.00
N GLU A 45 7.82 -39.66 20.77
CA GLU A 45 7.50 -40.19 19.44
C GLU A 45 6.10 -39.75 18.97
N PHE A 46 5.17 -39.65 19.91
CA PHE A 46 3.83 -39.12 19.67
C PHE A 46 3.87 -37.64 19.26
N GLN A 47 4.62 -36.81 19.99
CA GLN A 47 4.81 -35.39 19.65
C GLN A 47 5.43 -35.22 18.26
N ARG A 48 6.50 -35.98 17.94
CA ARG A 48 7.12 -35.94 16.60
C ARG A 48 6.16 -36.33 15.48
N THR A 49 5.28 -37.31 15.74
CA THR A 49 4.28 -37.76 14.75
C THR A 49 3.22 -36.69 14.51
N ILE A 50 2.74 -36.03 15.57
CA ILE A 50 1.83 -34.89 15.48
C ILE A 50 2.48 -33.74 14.69
N GLU A 51 3.68 -33.32 15.06
CA GLU A 51 4.38 -32.22 14.40
C GLU A 51 4.63 -32.50 12.91
N LYS A 52 5.04 -33.73 12.57
CA LYS A 52 5.23 -34.15 11.18
C LYS A 52 3.94 -34.10 10.37
N LYS A 53 2.80 -34.47 10.96
CA LYS A 53 1.48 -34.41 10.30
C LYS A 53 0.94 -32.98 10.23
N LEU A 54 1.15 -32.15 11.25
CA LEU A 54 0.77 -30.73 11.27
C LEU A 54 1.54 -29.94 10.18
N ASN A 55 2.85 -30.16 10.08
CA ASN A 55 3.71 -29.43 9.14
C ASN A 55 3.49 -29.83 7.68
N SER A 56 2.86 -30.98 7.40
CA SER A 56 2.48 -31.36 6.03
C SER A 56 1.32 -30.54 5.45
N VAL A 57 0.65 -29.70 6.26
CA VAL A 57 -0.56 -28.97 5.86
C VAL A 57 -0.31 -27.52 5.43
N THR A 58 0.90 -26.97 5.51
CA THR A 58 1.10 -25.56 5.17
C THR A 58 2.37 -25.27 4.39
N GLU A 59 2.36 -25.60 3.10
CA GLU A 59 2.83 -24.61 2.12
C GLU A 59 1.62 -23.75 1.74
N VAL A 60 1.39 -22.69 2.50
CA VAL A 60 0.55 -21.59 2.00
C VAL A 60 1.30 -21.02 0.82
N GLN A 61 0.80 -21.25 -0.40
CA GLN A 61 1.31 -20.62 -1.62
C GLN A 61 1.30 -19.10 -1.43
N LYS A 62 2.48 -18.53 -1.13
CA LYS A 62 2.70 -17.09 -0.97
C LYS A 62 2.43 -16.29 -2.26
N ASP A 63 2.31 -16.98 -3.39
CA ASP A 63 2.30 -16.35 -4.71
C ASP A 63 1.00 -15.59 -5.02
N SER A 64 -0.12 -15.87 -4.36
CA SER A 64 -1.40 -15.22 -4.68
C SER A 64 -1.64 -13.88 -3.96
N TYR A 65 -0.97 -13.61 -2.84
CA TYR A 65 -1.24 -12.38 -2.08
C TYR A 65 -0.70 -11.15 -2.77
N ARG A 66 0.43 -11.28 -3.48
CA ARG A 66 1.04 -10.17 -4.19
C ARG A 66 0.16 -9.69 -5.34
N ASP A 67 -0.37 -10.63 -6.13
CA ASP A 67 -1.23 -10.31 -7.28
C ASP A 67 -2.58 -9.75 -6.84
N VAL A 68 -3.17 -10.31 -5.78
CA VAL A 68 -4.42 -9.82 -5.19
C VAL A 68 -4.20 -8.44 -4.57
N PHE A 69 -3.09 -8.23 -3.86
CA PHE A 69 -2.72 -6.93 -3.31
C PHE A 69 -2.45 -5.91 -4.42
N ASP A 70 -1.76 -6.29 -5.49
CA ASP A 70 -1.49 -5.42 -6.63
C ASP A 70 -2.78 -5.06 -7.37
N PHE A 71 -3.71 -6.01 -7.53
CA PHE A 71 -5.04 -5.78 -8.11
C PHE A 71 -5.89 -4.82 -7.25
N PHE A 72 -6.04 -5.11 -5.96
CA PHE A 72 -6.77 -4.23 -5.06
C PHE A 72 -6.12 -2.86 -4.97
N THR A 73 -4.79 -2.80 -4.92
CA THR A 73 -4.12 -1.51 -4.90
C THR A 73 -4.36 -0.77 -6.21
N GLU A 74 -4.28 -1.39 -7.38
CA GLU A 74 -4.52 -0.73 -8.68
C GLU A 74 -5.97 -0.21 -8.82
N ILE A 75 -6.95 -0.92 -8.27
CA ILE A 75 -8.37 -0.48 -8.24
C ILE A 75 -8.60 0.64 -7.23
N TYR A 76 -8.09 0.51 -6.01
CA TYR A 76 -8.31 1.51 -4.95
C TYR A 76 -7.36 2.71 -5.01
N THR A 77 -6.25 2.64 -5.77
CA THR A 77 -5.41 3.81 -6.12
C THR A 77 -5.90 4.53 -7.37
N LYS A 78 -7.04 4.12 -7.93
CA LYS A 78 -7.68 4.84 -9.03
C LYS A 78 -8.33 6.13 -8.55
N ASP A 79 -8.77 6.17 -7.29
CA ASP A 79 -9.07 7.42 -6.59
C ASP A 79 -7.76 8.13 -6.25
N ASP A 80 -7.60 9.38 -6.71
CA ASP A 80 -6.36 10.16 -6.78
C ASP A 80 -5.73 10.54 -5.41
N ASP A 81 -6.15 9.87 -4.33
CA ASP A 81 -5.95 10.25 -2.94
C ASP A 81 -4.99 9.27 -2.25
N PHE A 82 -3.86 9.78 -1.80
CA PHE A 82 -2.89 9.06 -0.98
C PHE A 82 -2.90 9.62 0.43
N VAL A 83 -3.11 8.74 1.41
CA VAL A 83 -2.95 9.07 2.83
C VAL A 83 -2.07 8.02 3.46
N SER A 84 -1.08 8.47 4.23
CA SER A 84 -0.27 7.58 5.05
C SER A 84 0.10 8.27 6.36
N ALA A 85 0.01 7.51 7.43
CA ALA A 85 0.45 7.92 8.75
C ALA A 85 1.52 6.96 9.27
N GLU A 86 2.39 7.47 10.13
CA GLU A 86 3.39 6.69 10.83
C GLU A 86 3.45 7.14 12.29
N THR A 87 3.36 6.18 13.19
CA THR A 87 3.64 6.35 14.62
C THR A 87 4.92 5.61 14.91
N ARG A 88 5.96 6.34 15.32
CA ARG A 88 7.23 5.73 15.69
C ARG A 88 7.19 5.18 17.12
N PRO A 89 8.01 4.16 17.44
CA PRO A 89 8.13 3.69 18.81
C PRO A 89 8.58 4.83 19.74
N PRO A 90 8.17 4.83 21.02
CA PRO A 90 8.62 5.82 21.98
C PRO A 90 10.14 5.81 22.09
N THR A 91 10.73 6.99 22.08
CA THR A 91 12.15 7.23 22.30
C THR A 91 12.33 8.16 23.50
N SER A 92 13.56 8.40 23.93
CA SER A 92 13.89 9.27 25.06
C SER A 92 14.90 10.34 24.67
N GLY A 93 14.67 11.57 25.10
CA GLY A 93 15.62 12.68 25.00
C GLY A 93 15.78 13.33 26.37
N LYS A 94 17.00 13.66 26.78
CA LYS A 94 17.29 14.30 28.07
C LYS A 94 16.64 13.60 29.29
N GLY A 95 16.56 12.26 29.25
CA GLY A 95 15.99 11.43 30.32
C GLY A 95 14.45 11.35 30.33
N LEU A 96 13.76 11.91 29.33
CA LEU A 96 12.30 11.89 29.25
C LEU A 96 11.81 11.29 27.94
N ALA A 97 10.73 10.51 28.01
CA ALA A 97 10.15 9.86 26.86
C ALA A 97 9.36 10.83 25.96
N TYR A 98 9.34 10.55 24.66
CA TYR A 98 8.43 11.12 23.69
C TYR A 98 8.14 10.18 22.54
N VAL A 99 7.02 10.43 21.86
CA VAL A 99 6.56 9.72 20.67
C VAL A 99 6.38 10.74 19.55
N VAL A 100 6.81 10.38 18.35
CA VAL A 100 6.60 11.17 17.14
C VAL A 100 5.59 10.48 16.23
N GLU A 101 4.59 11.23 15.82
CA GLU A 101 3.54 10.81 14.90
C GLU A 101 3.51 11.78 13.73
N ALA A 102 3.37 11.25 12.52
CA ALA A 102 3.18 12.08 11.35
C ALA A 102 2.12 11.49 10.43
N ALA A 103 1.43 12.35 9.71
CA ALA A 103 0.51 11.99 8.65
C ALA A 103 0.73 12.88 7.43
N LEU A 104 0.61 12.28 6.25
CA LEU A 104 0.72 12.94 4.96
C LEU A 104 -0.50 12.59 4.15
N ALA A 105 -1.18 13.62 3.67
CA ALA A 105 -2.24 13.51 2.69
C ALA A 105 -1.79 14.17 1.39
N TYR A 106 -1.92 13.47 0.28
CA TYR A 106 -1.64 13.94 -1.07
C TYR A 106 -2.83 13.61 -1.95
N CYS A 107 -3.41 14.60 -2.61
CA CYS A 107 -4.61 14.42 -3.41
C CYS A 107 -4.51 15.29 -4.64
N ASN A 108 -4.71 14.76 -5.84
CA ASN A 108 -4.59 15.59 -7.05
C ASN A 108 -5.85 16.44 -7.33
N ASP A 109 -6.96 16.13 -6.68
CA ASP A 109 -8.24 16.83 -6.84
C ASP A 109 -8.35 18.03 -5.89
N SER A 110 -8.36 19.23 -6.47
CA SER A 110 -8.46 20.48 -5.73
C SER A 110 -9.79 20.66 -5.00
N LYS A 111 -10.82 19.87 -5.32
CA LYS A 111 -12.11 19.88 -4.60
C LYS A 111 -12.05 19.14 -3.26
N LYS A 112 -11.20 18.12 -3.15
CA LYS A 112 -11.07 17.29 -1.95
C LYS A 112 -10.01 17.82 -1.00
N LEU A 113 -8.90 18.32 -1.54
CA LEU A 113 -7.81 18.89 -0.75
C LEU A 113 -7.40 20.25 -1.31
N ASP A 114 -7.60 21.30 -0.50
CA ASP A 114 -7.13 22.63 -0.88
C ASP A 114 -5.61 22.65 -1.01
N THR A 115 -5.15 23.11 -2.16
CA THR A 115 -3.72 23.21 -2.46
C THR A 115 -3.15 24.39 -1.67
N PRO A 116 -2.16 24.16 -0.78
CA PRO A 116 -1.53 25.23 -0.02
C PRO A 116 -1.01 26.34 -0.95
N LYS A 117 -1.52 27.57 -0.79
CA LYS A 117 -1.03 28.73 -1.54
C LYS A 117 0.33 29.19 -1.01
N ARG A 118 0.56 29.05 0.30
CA ARG A 118 1.81 29.41 0.97
C ARG A 118 2.46 28.18 1.59
N SER A 119 3.79 28.17 1.64
CA SER A 119 4.58 27.07 2.22
C SER A 119 4.19 26.75 3.67
N ARG A 120 3.87 27.78 4.48
CA ARG A 120 3.41 27.61 5.87
C ARG A 120 2.08 26.85 6.00
N ASP A 121 1.23 26.87 4.97
CA ASP A 121 -0.11 26.26 5.00
C ASP A 121 -0.04 24.75 4.69
N VAL A 122 1.14 24.23 4.34
CA VAL A 122 1.42 22.81 4.08
C VAL A 122 1.48 22.02 5.39
N LEU A 123 2.06 22.60 6.43
CA LEU A 123 2.45 21.91 7.66
C LEU A 123 1.59 22.33 8.84
N SER A 124 0.89 21.35 9.41
CA SER A 124 0.15 21.47 10.66
C SER A 124 0.95 20.85 11.80
N ARG A 125 1.32 21.66 12.78
CA ARG A 125 2.17 21.26 13.90
C ARG A 125 1.31 21.02 15.14
N PHE A 126 1.53 19.89 15.79
CA PHE A 126 0.87 19.54 17.03
C PHE A 126 1.89 19.14 18.09
N VAL A 127 1.59 19.47 19.32
CA VAL A 127 2.37 19.11 20.49
C VAL A 127 1.41 18.68 21.58
N ASN A 128 1.53 17.45 22.08
CA ASN A 128 0.56 16.84 22.98
C ASN A 128 -0.88 17.05 22.49
N ARG A 129 -1.12 16.76 21.20
CA ARG A 129 -2.42 16.94 20.52
C ARG A 129 -2.95 18.38 20.48
N THR A 130 -2.15 19.36 20.88
CA THR A 130 -2.49 20.79 20.85
C THR A 130 -1.91 21.43 19.59
N PRO A 131 -2.73 22.08 18.74
CA PRO A 131 -2.25 22.73 17.52
C PRO A 131 -1.38 23.95 17.85
N LYS A 132 -0.29 24.13 17.09
CA LYS A 132 0.66 25.24 17.24
C LYS A 132 0.69 26.09 15.97
N LEU A 133 0.11 27.28 16.05
CA LEU A 133 -0.13 28.15 14.89
C LEU A 133 0.98 29.19 14.65
N ARG A 134 1.58 29.74 15.72
CA ARG A 134 2.58 30.82 15.64
C ARG A 134 4.01 30.27 15.69
N ASP A 135 4.98 31.11 15.32
CA ASP A 135 6.42 30.84 15.41
C ASP A 135 6.84 29.57 14.63
N SER A 136 6.25 29.37 13.45
CA SER A 136 6.50 28.19 12.63
C SER A 136 7.93 28.13 12.11
N ALA A 137 8.54 29.26 11.75
CA ALA A 137 9.88 29.30 11.19
C ALA A 137 10.95 28.76 12.16
N ASP A 138 10.80 29.02 13.46
CA ASP A 138 11.81 28.66 14.45
C ASP A 138 11.50 27.36 15.23
N CYS A 139 10.42 26.67 14.85
CA CYS A 139 10.01 25.42 15.49
C CYS A 139 10.81 24.22 14.97
N ALA A 140 11.28 23.38 15.89
CA ALA A 140 11.99 22.13 15.56
C ALA A 140 11.22 21.23 14.57
N ILE A 141 9.88 21.15 14.69
CA ILE A 141 9.05 20.38 13.75
C ILE A 141 9.22 20.87 12.32
N THR A 142 9.16 22.19 12.10
CA THR A 142 9.32 22.78 10.77
C THR A 142 10.72 22.50 10.24
N LYS A 143 11.75 22.73 11.05
CA LYS A 143 13.14 22.50 10.65
C LYS A 143 13.41 21.02 10.32
N ALA A 144 12.81 20.10 11.07
CA ALA A 144 12.88 18.67 10.75
C ALA A 144 12.21 18.36 9.40
N VAL A 145 11.02 18.90 9.13
CA VAL A 145 10.33 18.74 7.82
C VAL A 145 11.18 19.32 6.69
N GLN A 146 11.82 20.46 6.90
CA GLN A 146 12.72 21.09 5.93
C GLN A 146 14.02 20.29 5.72
N SER A 147 14.45 19.49 6.69
CA SER A 147 15.64 18.64 6.57
C SER A 147 15.44 17.37 5.72
N VAL A 148 14.18 17.04 5.40
CA VAL A 148 13.82 15.89 4.56
C VAL A 148 14.06 16.26 3.09
N ASN A 149 14.74 15.37 2.35
CA ASN A 149 14.91 15.56 0.91
C ASN A 149 13.67 15.08 0.14
N TRP A 150 12.66 15.95 0.04
CA TRP A 150 11.38 15.65 -0.60
C TRP A 150 11.47 15.34 -2.10
N LYS A 151 12.50 15.87 -2.79
CA LYS A 151 12.74 15.59 -4.22
C LYS A 151 12.99 14.10 -4.48
N ASN A 152 13.62 13.40 -3.54
CA ASN A 152 13.82 11.94 -3.63
C ASN A 152 12.50 11.15 -3.62
N TYR A 153 11.43 11.76 -3.09
CA TYR A 153 10.09 11.19 -3.02
C TYR A 153 9.16 11.71 -4.12
N LYS A 154 9.69 12.30 -5.21
CA LYS A 154 8.95 12.82 -6.36
C LYS A 154 7.99 13.97 -6.02
N LEU A 155 8.32 14.74 -4.98
CA LEU A 155 7.63 15.97 -4.64
C LEU A 155 8.47 17.18 -5.04
N ASP A 156 7.80 18.19 -5.57
CA ASP A 156 8.38 19.52 -5.73
C ASP A 156 8.49 20.20 -4.36
N VAL A 157 9.32 21.24 -4.26
CA VAL A 157 9.55 21.96 -3.02
C VAL A 157 9.45 23.48 -3.22
N TYR A 158 9.08 24.19 -2.16
CA TYR A 158 9.23 25.64 -2.05
C TYR A 158 10.69 26.00 -1.73
N ASP A 159 11.01 27.30 -1.73
CA ASP A 159 12.37 27.81 -1.42
C ASP A 159 12.85 27.41 -0.02
N ASN A 160 11.91 27.26 0.92
CA ASN A 160 12.19 26.83 2.29
C ASN A 160 12.21 25.31 2.45
N ASN A 161 12.33 24.56 1.35
CA ASN A 161 12.37 23.09 1.28
C ASN A 161 11.16 22.35 1.87
N LEU A 162 10.02 23.02 2.05
CA LEU A 162 8.74 22.35 2.33
C LEU A 162 8.16 21.76 1.04
N PRO A 163 7.44 20.63 1.10
CA PRO A 163 6.87 20.02 -0.09
C PRO A 163 5.77 20.92 -0.68
N LYS A 164 5.75 20.98 -2.01
CA LYS A 164 4.84 21.79 -2.83
C LYS A 164 3.88 20.88 -3.60
N GLY A 165 2.68 21.40 -3.83
CA GLY A 165 1.60 20.69 -4.51
C GLY A 165 0.41 20.47 -3.58
N PRO A 166 -0.57 19.67 -4.01
CA PRO A 166 -1.77 19.43 -3.21
C PRO A 166 -1.47 18.38 -2.13
N ILE A 167 -0.71 18.83 -1.13
CA ILE A 167 -0.18 18.02 -0.04
C ILE A 167 -0.40 18.72 1.30
N LYS A 168 -0.74 17.94 2.32
CA LYS A 168 -0.81 18.39 3.71
C LYS A 168 0.00 17.45 4.59
N LEU A 169 0.76 18.04 5.48
CA LEU A 169 1.54 17.34 6.50
C LEU A 169 0.99 17.69 7.87
N LEU A 170 0.83 16.67 8.69
CA LEU A 170 0.58 16.79 10.11
C LEU A 170 1.73 16.12 10.85
N VAL A 171 2.31 16.80 11.82
CA VAL A 171 3.32 16.22 12.71
C VAL A 171 2.92 16.52 14.14
N ASN A 172 2.79 15.46 14.94
CA ASN A 172 2.51 15.52 16.37
C ASN A 172 3.68 14.94 17.16
N ILE A 173 4.01 15.60 18.27
CA ILE A 173 5.00 15.10 19.23
C ILE A 173 4.33 15.06 20.58
N SER A 174 4.35 13.90 21.22
CA SER A 174 3.69 13.67 22.51
C SER A 174 4.68 13.17 23.55
N GLY A 175 4.60 13.67 24.78
CA GLY A 175 5.34 13.12 25.92
C GLY A 175 5.84 14.15 26.92
N PRO A 176 6.33 13.69 28.09
CA PRO A 176 6.87 14.55 29.15
C PRO A 176 8.06 15.41 28.68
N TYR A 177 8.89 14.88 27.78
CA TYR A 177 10.03 15.58 27.19
C TYR A 177 9.63 16.94 26.60
N VAL A 178 8.49 17.00 25.93
CA VAL A 178 8.09 18.18 25.15
C VAL A 178 7.76 19.38 26.03
N HIS A 179 7.38 19.15 27.30
CA HIS A 179 7.08 20.23 28.25
C HIS A 179 8.29 21.10 28.59
N LEU A 180 9.50 20.54 28.56
CA LEU A 180 10.75 21.24 28.85
C LEU A 180 11.38 21.88 27.60
N MET A 181 10.84 21.57 26.41
CA MET A 181 11.48 21.89 25.14
C MET A 181 10.74 23.00 24.39
N PHE A 182 10.08 23.93 25.08
CA PHE A 182 9.52 25.13 24.45
C PHE A 182 10.53 26.27 24.45
N LYS A 183 10.66 26.99 23.33
CA LYS A 183 11.57 28.15 23.21
C LYS A 183 11.11 29.37 24.00
N SER A 184 9.79 29.52 24.19
CA SER A 184 9.19 30.69 24.82
C SER A 184 8.07 30.28 25.77
N GLN A 185 7.77 31.16 26.73
CA GLN A 185 6.69 30.95 27.72
C GLN A 185 5.31 30.80 27.08
N SER A 186 5.12 31.35 25.87
CA SER A 186 3.87 31.21 25.10
C SER A 186 3.67 29.81 24.51
N LYS A 187 4.67 28.92 24.60
CA LYS A 187 4.61 27.51 24.19
C LYS A 187 4.13 27.29 22.75
N ASN A 188 4.58 28.14 21.82
CA ASN A 188 4.21 28.09 20.39
C ASN A 188 5.22 27.35 19.50
N ALA A 189 6.49 27.31 19.90
CA ALA A 189 7.57 26.67 19.15
C ALA A 189 8.41 25.75 20.05
N LEU A 190 8.75 24.58 19.51
CA LEU A 190 9.68 23.66 20.13
C LEU A 190 11.13 24.04 19.83
N ALA A 191 11.97 23.89 20.85
CA ALA A 191 13.41 24.01 20.81
C ALA A 191 14.03 22.94 19.93
N GLU A 192 15.10 23.30 19.23
CA GLU A 192 15.86 22.35 18.43
C GLU A 192 16.68 21.44 19.34
N ASP A 193 16.64 20.17 19.02
CA ASP A 193 17.41 19.12 19.65
C ASP A 193 17.71 18.08 18.58
N GLU A 194 18.94 17.61 18.48
CA GLU A 194 19.35 16.76 17.37
C GLU A 194 18.59 15.44 17.32
N ASP A 195 18.33 14.83 18.48
CA ASP A 195 17.65 13.55 18.56
C ASP A 195 16.18 13.71 18.19
N LEU A 196 15.56 14.82 18.61
CA LEU A 196 14.22 15.20 18.20
C LEU A 196 14.12 15.40 16.67
N LEU A 197 15.05 16.15 16.09
CA LEU A 197 15.07 16.43 14.65
C LEU A 197 15.26 15.14 13.84
N LYS A 198 16.19 14.27 14.25
CA LYS A 198 16.44 12.97 13.62
C LYS A 198 15.21 12.08 13.67
N GLU A 199 14.54 12.01 14.83
CA GLU A 199 13.37 11.15 15.00
C GLU A 199 12.17 11.60 14.15
N ILE A 200 11.91 12.91 14.08
CA ILE A 200 10.88 13.48 13.19
C ILE A 200 11.23 13.20 11.73
N LYS A 201 12.50 13.38 11.35
CA LYS A 201 12.98 13.11 9.99
C LYS A 201 12.74 11.65 9.61
N PHE A 202 13.11 10.69 10.47
CA PHE A 202 12.89 9.27 10.20
C PHE A 202 11.42 8.91 10.04
N CYS A 203 10.54 9.50 10.86
CA CYS A 203 9.10 9.34 10.72
C CYS A 203 8.59 9.81 9.34
N LEU A 204 9.01 11.02 8.93
CA LEU A 204 8.61 11.59 7.64
C LEU A 204 9.20 10.84 6.45
N GLU A 205 10.43 10.36 6.54
CA GLU A 205 11.05 9.55 5.49
C GLU A 205 10.36 8.20 5.31
N ALA A 206 9.87 7.56 6.39
CA ALA A 206 9.08 6.33 6.28
C ALA A 206 7.81 6.56 5.43
N ILE A 207 7.11 7.65 5.70
CA ILE A 207 5.94 8.07 4.92
C ILE A 207 6.35 8.43 3.48
N GLY A 208 7.46 9.16 3.30
CA GLY A 208 7.97 9.55 1.99
C GLY A 208 8.31 8.34 1.10
N ARG A 209 8.88 7.27 1.66
CA ARG A 209 9.13 6.01 0.94
C ARG A 209 7.84 5.39 0.40
N ARG A 210 6.76 5.35 1.22
CA ARG A 210 5.44 4.85 0.79
C ARG A 210 4.82 5.73 -0.30
N LEU A 211 4.93 7.05 -0.16
CA LEU A 211 4.47 8.01 -1.17
C LEU A 211 5.18 7.81 -2.52
N ARG A 212 6.50 7.60 -2.50
CA ARG A 212 7.28 7.36 -3.73
C ARG A 212 6.78 6.13 -4.48
N VAL A 213 6.47 5.05 -3.77
CA VAL A 213 5.91 3.83 -4.37
C VAL A 213 4.57 4.12 -5.04
N TYR A 214 3.68 4.84 -4.34
CA TYR A 214 2.39 5.27 -4.88
C TYR A 214 2.55 6.13 -6.16
N LEU A 215 3.38 7.18 -6.11
CA LEU A 215 3.59 8.08 -7.25
C LEU A 215 4.21 7.37 -8.46
N ASN A 216 5.17 6.47 -8.23
CA ASN A 216 5.77 5.67 -9.31
C ASN A 216 4.75 4.72 -9.94
N ARG A 217 3.93 4.05 -9.14
CA ARG A 217 2.86 3.17 -9.63
C ARG A 217 1.89 3.96 -10.50
N ARG A 218 1.44 5.13 -10.04
CA ARG A 218 0.56 6.02 -10.81
C ARG A 218 1.20 6.49 -12.12
N ALA A 219 2.49 6.85 -12.09
CA ALA A 219 3.22 7.26 -13.29
C ALA A 219 3.29 6.11 -14.32
N ASN A 220 3.47 4.86 -13.86
CA ASN A 220 3.50 3.68 -14.72
C ASN A 220 2.12 3.39 -15.34
N ILE A 221 1.04 3.49 -14.54
CA ILE A 221 -0.34 3.33 -15.03
C ILE A 221 -0.62 4.36 -16.13
N ARG A 222 -0.36 5.65 -15.87
CA ARG A 222 -0.55 6.73 -16.87
C ARG A 222 0.29 6.53 -18.12
N LYS A 223 1.53 6.02 -17.98
CA LYS A 223 2.39 5.69 -19.14
C LYS A 223 1.81 4.55 -19.97
N SER A 224 1.28 3.52 -19.31
CA SER A 224 0.63 2.39 -19.97
C SER A 224 -0.64 2.82 -20.69
N GLU A 225 -1.49 3.62 -20.04
CA GLU A 225 -2.72 4.19 -20.64
C GLU A 225 -2.39 5.08 -21.84
N LYS A 226 -1.39 5.97 -21.71
CA LYS A 226 -0.96 6.83 -22.84
C LYS A 226 -0.45 6.00 -24.02
N ARG A 227 0.30 4.92 -23.75
CA ARG A 227 0.76 3.99 -24.79
C ARG A 227 -0.40 3.24 -25.42
N ALA A 228 -1.34 2.73 -24.63
CA ALA A 228 -2.53 2.02 -25.10
C ALA A 228 -3.38 2.92 -26.00
N GLY A 229 -3.69 4.15 -25.57
CA GLY A 229 -4.46 5.10 -26.38
C GLY A 229 -3.73 5.54 -27.65
N LEU A 230 -2.40 5.61 -27.62
CA LEU A 230 -1.62 5.86 -28.83
C LEU A 230 -1.71 4.68 -29.81
N ILE A 231 -1.55 3.44 -29.34
CA ILE A 231 -1.72 2.24 -30.17
C ILE A 231 -3.12 2.22 -30.76
N GLU A 232 -4.15 2.46 -29.95
CA GLU A 232 -5.56 2.49 -30.37
C GLU A 232 -5.80 3.43 -31.56
N LYS A 233 -5.20 4.63 -31.52
CA LYS A 233 -5.27 5.60 -32.61
C LYS A 233 -4.65 5.08 -33.91
N TYR A 234 -3.61 4.26 -33.84
CA TYR A 234 -2.90 3.72 -35.01
C TYR A 234 -3.43 2.37 -35.50
N ILE A 235 -4.31 1.68 -34.75
CA ILE A 235 -4.88 0.39 -35.16
C ILE A 235 -5.48 0.45 -36.57
N PRO A 236 -6.36 1.42 -36.92
CA PRO A 236 -7.03 1.38 -38.22
C PRO A 236 -6.04 1.44 -39.40
N ILE A 237 -5.00 2.26 -39.27
CA ILE A 237 -3.97 2.42 -40.30
C ILE A 237 -3.14 1.13 -40.45
N PHE A 238 -2.83 0.49 -39.32
CA PHE A 238 -2.08 -0.76 -39.29
C PHE A 238 -2.89 -1.92 -39.87
N VAL A 239 -4.16 -2.03 -39.50
CA VAL A 239 -5.10 -3.03 -40.01
C VAL A 239 -5.29 -2.87 -41.51
N GLN A 240 -5.50 -1.65 -42.00
CA GLN A 240 -5.63 -1.37 -43.44
C GLN A 240 -4.37 -1.78 -44.21
N SER A 241 -3.19 -1.45 -43.69
CA SER A 241 -1.91 -1.81 -44.31
C SER A 241 -1.70 -3.33 -44.33
N ALA A 242 -2.01 -4.02 -43.22
CA ALA A 242 -1.92 -5.47 -43.13
C ALA A 242 -2.91 -6.16 -44.08
N TYR A 243 -4.14 -5.67 -44.15
CA TYR A 243 -5.18 -6.18 -45.04
C TYR A 243 -4.79 -6.03 -46.53
N ASN A 244 -4.21 -4.88 -46.91
CA ASN A 244 -3.71 -4.65 -48.26
C ASN A 244 -2.62 -5.65 -48.67
N ILE A 245 -1.67 -5.94 -47.78
CA ILE A 245 -0.59 -6.91 -48.02
C ILE A 245 -1.17 -8.33 -48.20
N VAL A 246 -2.09 -8.74 -47.32
CA VAL A 246 -2.73 -10.07 -47.39
C VAL A 246 -3.59 -10.21 -48.65
N SER A 247 -4.24 -9.14 -49.09
CA SER A 247 -5.05 -9.11 -50.30
C SER A 247 -4.22 -9.28 -51.58
N GLN A 248 -3.00 -8.73 -51.61
CA GLN A 248 -2.09 -8.82 -52.74
C GLN A 248 -1.27 -10.12 -52.78
N GLY A 249 -1.00 -10.74 -51.63
CA GLY A 249 -0.25 -12.00 -51.56
C GLY A 249 -1.05 -13.24 -51.97
N GLU A 250 -0.35 -14.32 -52.35
CA GLU A 250 -0.93 -15.66 -52.60
C GLU A 250 -0.91 -16.55 -51.34
N GLY A 251 -1.27 -15.96 -50.18
CA GLY A 251 -1.22 -16.65 -48.89
C GLY A 251 -2.48 -17.44 -48.54
N LYS A 252 -2.36 -18.41 -47.61
CA LYS A 252 -3.46 -19.22 -47.02
C LYS A 252 -4.64 -18.42 -46.44
N TYR A 253 -4.44 -17.13 -46.18
CA TYR A 253 -5.39 -16.25 -45.50
C TYR A 253 -6.19 -15.34 -46.45
N LYS A 254 -5.94 -15.40 -47.76
CA LYS A 254 -6.67 -14.64 -48.77
C LYS A 254 -8.17 -15.01 -48.74
N GLY A 255 -9.05 -14.03 -48.54
CA GLY A 255 -10.50 -14.20 -48.51
C GLY A 255 -11.11 -14.77 -47.22
N LYS A 256 -10.30 -15.04 -46.18
CA LYS A 256 -10.78 -15.57 -44.88
C LYS A 256 -10.85 -14.54 -43.76
N ILE A 257 -10.27 -13.36 -43.95
CA ILE A 257 -10.10 -12.37 -42.88
C ILE A 257 -10.86 -11.11 -43.27
N SER A 258 -11.74 -10.64 -42.39
CA SER A 258 -12.39 -9.33 -42.52
C SER A 258 -11.57 -8.24 -41.82
N GLU A 259 -11.60 -7.00 -42.36
CA GLU A 259 -10.90 -5.86 -41.78
C GLU A 259 -11.38 -5.57 -40.34
N LYS A 260 -12.69 -5.72 -40.10
CA LYS A 260 -13.31 -5.53 -38.79
C LYS A 260 -12.86 -6.56 -37.75
N GLU A 261 -12.75 -7.83 -38.14
CA GLU A 261 -12.25 -8.88 -37.23
C GLU A 261 -10.81 -8.61 -36.78
N LEU A 262 -9.94 -8.13 -37.69
CA LEU A 262 -8.58 -7.74 -37.35
C LEU A 262 -8.56 -6.56 -36.38
N GLU A 263 -9.42 -5.57 -36.60
CA GLU A 263 -9.55 -4.42 -35.70
C GLU A 263 -10.00 -4.85 -34.30
N ASP A 264 -11.03 -5.68 -34.22
CA ASP A 264 -11.57 -6.20 -32.96
C ASP A 264 -10.55 -7.07 -32.21
N LEU A 265 -9.80 -7.92 -32.91
CA LEU A 265 -8.71 -8.72 -32.32
C LEU A 265 -7.61 -7.83 -31.72
N MET A 266 -7.21 -6.77 -32.42
CA MET A 266 -6.20 -5.84 -31.93
C MET A 266 -6.71 -4.98 -30.77
N ARG A 267 -7.98 -4.55 -30.80
CA ARG A 267 -8.62 -3.81 -29.70
C ARG A 267 -8.74 -4.66 -28.45
N ASN A 268 -9.16 -5.92 -28.59
CA ASN A 268 -9.27 -6.86 -27.46
C ASN A 268 -7.92 -7.20 -26.82
N ALA A 269 -6.83 -7.10 -27.59
CA ALA A 269 -5.48 -7.29 -27.08
C ALA A 269 -4.96 -6.10 -26.25
N ILE A 270 -5.62 -4.94 -26.29
CA ILE A 270 -5.18 -3.73 -25.58
C ILE A 270 -5.88 -3.65 -24.21
N GLY A 271 -5.08 -3.56 -23.15
CA GLY A 271 -5.54 -3.09 -21.84
C GLY A 271 -6.10 -4.14 -20.89
N VAL A 272 -6.27 -5.40 -21.26
CA VAL A 272 -6.73 -6.42 -20.31
C VAL A 272 -5.55 -7.04 -19.56
N LYS A 273 -5.21 -6.46 -18.39
CA LYS A 273 -4.61 -7.29 -17.34
C LYS A 273 -5.70 -8.24 -16.86
N VAL A 274 -5.58 -9.51 -17.23
CA VAL A 274 -6.50 -10.55 -16.78
C VAL A 274 -6.43 -10.60 -15.24
N PRO A 275 -7.55 -10.58 -14.51
CA PRO A 275 -7.51 -10.77 -13.06
C PRO A 275 -6.76 -12.07 -12.74
N PRO A 276 -5.95 -12.10 -11.67
CA PRO A 276 -5.20 -13.30 -11.31
C PRO A 276 -6.19 -14.45 -11.17
N LYS A 277 -5.95 -15.53 -11.93
CA LYS A 277 -6.79 -16.73 -11.84
C LYS A 277 -6.54 -17.36 -10.47
N ILE A 278 -7.49 -17.19 -9.55
CA ILE A 278 -7.53 -17.95 -8.31
C ILE A 278 -7.75 -19.41 -8.74
N LYS A 279 -6.73 -20.24 -8.60
CA LYS A 279 -6.90 -21.68 -8.82
C LYS A 279 -7.79 -22.19 -7.70
N GLU A 280 -9.04 -22.49 -8.00
CA GLU A 280 -9.91 -23.21 -7.08
C GLU A 280 -9.23 -24.53 -6.71
N LYS A 281 -9.11 -24.79 -5.40
CA LYS A 281 -8.61 -26.06 -4.89
C LYS A 281 -9.55 -27.16 -5.39
N LYS A 282 -9.05 -28.08 -6.20
CA LYS A 282 -9.66 -29.39 -6.40
C LYS A 282 -9.24 -30.32 -5.28
#